data_AF-A0A1I2RAV4-F1
#
_entry.id   AF-A0A1I2RAV4-F1
#
_cell.length_a   1.000
_cell.length_b   1.000
_cell.length_c   1.000
_cell.angle_alpha   90.00
_cell.angle_beta   90.00
_cell.angle_gamma   90.00
#
_symmetry.space_group_name_H-M   'P 1'
#
loop_
_entity.id
_entity.type
_entity.pdbx_description
1 polymer ?
#
loop_
_entity_poly.entity_id
_entity_poly.type
_entity_poly.pdbx_seq_one_letter_code
_entity_poly.pdbx_strand_id
1 'polypeptide(L)'
;MNASRDILRKLAQVEEGDYLLWNGRAVPQEVVEGGSDESTFEIEGNRGGRYQFSRAEPSLLNLNSEVEYEVEELTVLRPVKLD
;
A
#
# COMPACT_ATOMS: atom_id res chain seq x y z
N MET A 1 13.60 5.37 -14.27
CA MET A 1 12.31 5.54 -14.96
C MET A 1 11.45 4.28 -15.08
N ASN A 2 11.96 3.04 -14.89
CA ASN A 2 11.11 1.83 -14.90
C ASN A 2 10.48 1.50 -13.52
N ALA A 3 11.21 1.72 -12.41
CA ALA A 3 10.75 1.35 -11.07
C ALA A 3 9.38 1.97 -10.70
N SER A 4 9.19 3.27 -10.92
CA SER A 4 7.93 3.95 -10.63
C SER A 4 6.74 3.39 -11.43
N ARG A 5 6.95 2.94 -12.68
CA ARG A 5 5.89 2.31 -13.49
C ARG A 5 5.51 0.93 -12.97
N ASP A 6 6.49 0.15 -12.53
CA ASP A 6 6.23 -1.17 -11.96
C ASP A 6 5.51 -1.07 -10.61
N ILE A 7 5.85 -0.07 -9.80
CA ILE A 7 5.17 0.25 -8.54
C ILE A 7 3.72 0.65 -8.81
N LEU A 8 3.46 1.55 -9.75
CA LEU A 8 2.10 1.95 -10.14
C LEU A 8 1.25 0.76 -10.61
N ARG A 9 1.82 -0.14 -11.42
CA ARG A 9 1.13 -1.37 -11.85
C ARG A 9 0.76 -2.27 -10.68
N LYS A 10 1.64 -2.39 -9.69
CA LYS A 10 1.36 -3.16 -8.46
C LYS A 10 0.26 -2.49 -7.64
N LEU A 11 0.37 -1.18 -7.38
CA LEU A 11 -0.62 -0.39 -6.65
C LEU A 11 -2.01 -0.48 -7.29
N ALA A 12 -2.11 -0.47 -8.60
CA ALA A 12 -3.38 -0.61 -9.33
C ALA A 12 -4.06 -1.99 -9.15
N GLN A 13 -3.31 -3.02 -8.73
CA GLN A 13 -3.79 -4.40 -8.57
C GLN A 13 -3.96 -4.83 -7.10
N VAL A 14 -3.71 -3.94 -6.14
CA VAL A 14 -3.89 -4.24 -4.72
C VAL A 14 -5.38 -4.37 -4.42
N GLU A 15 -5.73 -5.42 -3.69
CA GLU A 15 -7.09 -5.70 -3.23
C GLU A 15 -7.16 -5.69 -1.68
N GLU A 16 -8.37 -5.57 -1.13
CA GLU A 16 -8.59 -5.73 0.31
C GLU A 16 -8.17 -7.14 0.76
N GLY A 17 -7.49 -7.24 1.91
CA GLY A 17 -6.91 -8.48 2.42
C GLY A 17 -5.57 -8.87 1.79
N ASP A 18 -5.06 -8.13 0.79
CA ASP A 18 -3.65 -8.23 0.42
C ASP A 18 -2.75 -7.69 1.54
N TYR A 19 -1.50 -8.14 1.55
CA TYR A 19 -0.48 -7.69 2.50
C TYR A 19 0.66 -6.99 1.76
N LEU A 20 1.06 -5.80 2.22
CA LEU A 20 2.12 -5.02 1.58
C LEU A 20 3.40 -4.95 2.40
N LEU A 21 4.53 -5.00 1.71
CA LEU A 21 5.85 -4.56 2.18
C LEU A 21 6.30 -3.40 1.28
N TRP A 22 6.72 -2.29 1.89
CA TRP A 22 7.17 -1.10 1.17
C TRP A 22 8.38 -0.46 1.84
N ASN A 23 9.21 0.23 1.04
CA ASN A 23 10.39 1.01 1.47
C ASN A 23 11.21 0.34 2.59
N GLY A 24 11.64 -0.91 2.37
CA GLY A 24 12.44 -1.66 3.35
C GLY A 24 11.72 -2.10 4.64
N ARG A 25 10.39 -1.95 4.77
CA ARG A 25 9.65 -2.51 5.91
C ARG A 25 9.82 -4.02 5.98
N ALA A 26 9.98 -4.54 7.20
CA ALA A 26 10.22 -5.96 7.45
C ALA A 26 8.95 -6.78 7.76
N VAL A 27 7.86 -6.12 8.15
CA VAL A 27 6.61 -6.77 8.56
C VAL A 27 5.53 -6.42 7.55
N PRO A 28 4.91 -7.41 6.87
CA PRO A 28 3.79 -7.16 5.96
C PRO A 28 2.61 -6.56 6.72
N GLN A 29 1.86 -5.67 6.08
CA GLN A 29 0.71 -5.02 6.68
C GLN A 29 -0.51 -5.20 5.79
N GLU A 30 -1.65 -5.50 6.41
CA GLU A 30 -2.88 -5.83 5.71
C GLU A 30 -3.58 -4.58 5.16
N VAL A 31 -4.09 -4.72 3.95
CA VAL A 31 -4.99 -3.73 3.33
C VAL A 31 -6.38 -3.93 3.93
N VAL A 32 -6.83 -2.93 4.70
CA VAL A 32 -8.02 -3.06 5.56
C VAL A 32 -9.28 -2.45 4.96
N GLU A 33 -9.16 -1.46 4.07
CA GLU A 33 -10.30 -0.89 3.35
C GLU A 33 -9.78 -0.10 2.13
N GLY A 34 -10.39 -0.30 0.96
CA GLY A 34 -10.18 0.59 -0.19
C GLY A 34 -10.61 1.99 0.22
N GLY A 35 -9.83 3.02 -0.11
CA GLY A 35 -10.01 4.34 0.46
C GLY A 35 -11.38 4.91 0.11
N SER A 36 -11.70 6.10 0.61
CA SER A 36 -12.96 6.78 0.35
C SER A 36 -13.33 6.95 -1.14
N ASP A 37 -12.39 6.65 -2.05
CA ASP A 37 -12.55 6.61 -3.50
C ASP A 37 -11.74 5.44 -4.13
N GLU A 38 -12.06 5.09 -5.37
CA GLU A 38 -11.35 4.05 -6.14
C GLU A 38 -9.87 4.39 -6.42
N SER A 39 -9.42 5.61 -6.11
CA SER A 39 -8.09 6.11 -6.41
C SER A 39 -7.08 5.85 -5.29
N THR A 40 -7.54 5.39 -4.13
CA THR A 40 -6.71 5.14 -2.95
C THR A 40 -7.08 3.85 -2.23
N PHE A 41 -6.20 3.38 -1.34
CA PHE A 41 -6.51 2.30 -0.39
C PHE A 41 -5.73 2.51 0.91
N GLU A 42 -6.26 1.95 2.00
CA GLU A 42 -5.66 2.09 3.32
C GLU A 42 -5.03 0.81 3.84
N ILE A 43 -4.00 1.00 4.67
CA ILE A 43 -3.29 -0.06 5.38
C ILE A 43 -3.20 0.33 6.85
N GLU A 44 -3.50 -0.62 7.72
CA GLU A 44 -3.20 -0.50 9.14
C GLU A 44 -1.75 -0.92 9.39
N GLY A 45 -0.95 0.06 9.76
CA GLY A 45 0.43 -0.11 10.19
C GLY A 45 0.58 -0.56 11.64
N ASN A 46 1.72 -1.17 11.94
CA ASN A 46 2.10 -1.61 13.27
C ASN A 46 1.94 -0.48 14.30
N ARG A 47 1.35 -0.79 15.46
CA ARG A 47 1.10 0.13 16.58
C ARG A 47 0.05 1.23 16.28
N GLY A 48 -0.91 0.96 15.41
CA GLY A 48 -2.02 1.87 15.12
C GLY A 48 -1.67 3.02 14.16
N GLY A 49 -0.59 2.86 13.39
CA GLY A 49 -0.32 3.75 12.27
C GLY A 49 -1.33 3.50 11.15
N ARG A 50 -1.77 4.53 10.43
CA ARG A 50 -2.64 4.38 9.27
C ARG A 50 -2.01 5.07 8.08
N TYR A 51 -2.00 4.39 6.94
CA TYR A 51 -1.40 4.88 5.71
C TYR A 51 -2.40 4.75 4.57
N GLN A 52 -2.51 5.81 3.77
CA GLN A 52 -3.31 5.82 2.55
C GLN A 52 -2.37 5.83 1.35
N PHE A 53 -2.44 4.79 0.51
CA PHE A 53 -1.67 4.69 -0.71
C PHE A 53 -2.45 5.28 -1.89
N SER A 54 -1.75 5.99 -2.76
CA SER A 54 -2.28 6.43 -4.05
C SER A 54 -2.20 5.29 -5.07
N ARG A 55 -3.22 5.14 -5.92
CA ARG A 55 -3.16 4.28 -7.11
C ARG A 55 -2.73 5.06 -8.35
N ALA A 56 -2.75 6.39 -8.30
CA ALA A 56 -2.37 7.27 -9.39
C ALA A 56 -0.88 7.62 -9.37
N GLU A 57 -0.28 7.64 -8.18
CA GLU A 57 1.09 8.05 -7.93
C GLU A 57 1.79 7.06 -7.00
N PRO A 58 3.12 6.85 -7.11
CA PRO A 58 3.87 6.01 -6.20
C PRO A 58 4.10 6.76 -4.88
N SER A 59 3.03 7.10 -4.16
CA SER A 59 3.09 7.82 -2.89
C SER A 59 2.13 7.23 -1.85
N LEU A 60 2.42 7.54 -0.59
CA LEU A 60 1.57 7.20 0.54
C LEU A 60 1.50 8.36 1.53
N LEU A 61 0.31 8.62 2.08
CA LEU A 61 0.06 9.57 3.14
C LEU A 61 0.00 8.85 4.49
N ASN A 62 0.77 9.30 5.47
CA ASN A 62 0.60 8.85 6.86
C ASN A 62 -0.54 9.65 7.51
N LEU A 63 -1.69 9.02 7.71
CA LEU A 63 -2.91 9.64 8.20
C LEU A 63 -2.82 10.11 9.68
N ASN A 64 -1.84 9.63 10.45
CA ASN A 64 -1.62 10.11 11.82
C ASN A 64 -0.83 11.42 11.87
N SER A 65 0.01 11.68 10.87
CA SER A 65 0.95 12.81 10.86
C SER A 65 0.73 13.80 9.72
N GLU A 66 -0.13 13.45 8.76
CA GLU A 66 -0.39 14.19 7.52
C GLU A 66 0.87 14.40 6.66
N VAL A 67 1.88 13.53 6.81
CA VAL A 67 3.12 13.55 6.01
C VAL A 67 3.02 12.56 4.86
N GLU A 68 3.36 13.02 3.65
CA GLU A 68 3.45 12.21 2.44
C GLU A 68 4.88 11.68 2.21
N TYR A 69 4.97 10.45 1.70
CA TYR A 69 6.21 9.78 1.36
C TYR A 69 6.13 9.16 -0.03
N GLU A 70 7.26 9.15 -0.75
CA GLU A 70 7.39 8.39 -1.99
C GLU A 70 7.50 6.88 -1.70
N VAL A 71 6.86 6.06 -2.53
CA VAL A 71 6.98 4.60 -2.53
C VAL A 71 8.03 4.23 -3.57
N GLU A 72 9.22 3.88 -3.11
CA GLU A 72 10.36 3.50 -3.96
C GLU A 72 10.46 1.97 -4.14
N GLU A 73 9.88 1.22 -3.19
CA GLU A 73 9.86 -0.24 -3.18
C GLU A 73 8.47 -0.74 -2.79
N LEU A 74 7.97 -1.75 -3.51
CA LEU A 74 6.68 -2.36 -3.18
C LEU A 74 6.66 -3.86 -3.51
N THR A 75 6.24 -4.65 -2.54
CA THR A 75 5.91 -6.07 -2.69
C THR A 75 4.49 -6.29 -2.21
N VAL A 76 3.68 -6.93 -3.06
CA VAL A 76 2.29 -7.33 -2.76
C VAL A 76 2.30 -8.84 -2.47
N LEU A 77 1.79 -9.22 -1.32
CA LEU A 77 1.67 -10.60 -0.86
C LEU A 77 0.19 -10.94 -0.78
N ARG A 78 -0.23 -11.97 -1.53
CA ARG A 78 -1.64 -12.37 -1.59
C ARG A 78 -1.88 -13.59 -0.70
N PRO A 79 -2.93 -13.62 0.13
CA PRO A 79 -3.28 -14.80 0.90
C PRO A 79 -3.59 -15.97 -0.03
N VAL A 80 -3.07 -17.16 0.30
CA VAL A 80 -3.40 -18.38 -0.44
C VAL A 80 -4.77 -18.84 0.01
N LYS A 81 -5.75 -18.80 -0.89
CA LYS A 81 -7.04 -19.47 -0.67
C LYS A 81 -6.78 -20.97 -0.72
N LEU A 82 -6.99 -21.65 0.40
CA LEU A 82 -7.05 -23.11 0.45
C LEU A 82 -8.50 -23.48 0.18
N ASP A 83 -8.76 -24.00 -1.02
CA ASP A 83 -10.07 -24.55 -1.42
C ASP A 83 -10.39 -25.85 -0.65
#